data_AF-A0AAJ2TD21-F1
#
_entry.id   AF-A0AAJ2TD21-F1
#
_cell.length_a   1.000
_cell.length_b   1.000
_cell.length_c   1.000
_cell.angle_alpha   90.00
_cell.angle_beta   90.00
_cell.angle_gamma   90.00
#
_symmetry.space_group_name_H-M   'P 1'
#
loop_
_entity.id
_entity.type
_entity.pdbx_description
1 polymer ?
#
loop_
_entity_poly.entity_id
_entity_poly.type
_entity_poly.pdbx_seq_one_letter_code
_entity_poly.pdbx_strand_id
1 'polypeptide(L)'
;MKKAMIIILSILGVLVLVGAGGFFYLTSGLESGENLAINPVDLQKIEDGTYAGVYESGRWTNEVAVSVANHQITSIDVVKAVTMESPDVTSTIINQVIKIQNTTVDTVSGATVTSKAYLKSIENALTQ
;
A
#
# COMPACT_ATOMS: atom_id res chain seq x y z
N MET A 1 -19.18 17.41 -44.15
CA MET A 1 -19.84 16.67 -43.05
C MET A 1 -19.12 15.36 -42.70
N LYS A 2 -18.94 14.41 -43.63
CA LYS A 2 -18.26 13.12 -43.33
C LYS A 2 -16.83 13.26 -42.76
N LYS A 3 -16.00 14.15 -43.32
CA LYS A 3 -14.61 14.38 -42.83
C LYS A 3 -14.58 14.96 -41.40
N ALA A 4 -15.48 15.91 -41.09
CA ALA A 4 -15.59 16.49 -39.75
C ALA A 4 -16.08 15.46 -38.72
N MET A 5 -17.02 14.59 -39.11
CA MET A 5 -17.52 13.50 -38.27
C MET A 5 -16.43 12.47 -37.94
N ILE A 6 -15.57 12.14 -38.92
CA ILE A 6 -14.41 11.24 -38.69
C ILE A 6 -13.44 11.87 -37.69
N ILE A 7 -13.11 13.15 -37.83
CA ILE A 7 -12.21 13.85 -36.89
C ILE A 7 -12.78 13.86 -35.47
N ILE A 8 -14.07 14.17 -35.31
CA ILE A 8 -14.74 14.17 -34.00
C ILE A 8 -14.69 12.77 -33.36
N LEU A 9 -14.97 11.72 -34.13
CA LEU A 9 -14.92 10.34 -33.63
C LEU A 9 -13.49 9.90 -33.27
N SER A 10 -12.49 10.31 -34.04
CA SER A 10 -11.09 10.06 -33.71
C SER A 10 -10.68 10.74 -32.41
N ILE A 11 -11.06 12.01 -32.21
CA ILE A 11 -10.79 12.74 -30.97
C ILE A 11 -11.50 12.06 -29.79
N LEU A 12 -12.77 11.70 -29.95
CA LEU A 12 -13.54 11.01 -28.91
C LEU A 12 -12.92 9.65 -28.56
N GLY A 13 -12.47 8.90 -29.56
CA GLY A 13 -11.77 7.63 -29.36
C GLY A 13 -10.49 7.78 -28.55
N VAL A 14 -9.67 8.79 -28.85
CA VAL A 14 -8.46 9.09 -28.07
C VAL A 14 -8.81 9.48 -26.63
N LEU A 15 -9.85 10.30 -26.43
CA LEU A 15 -10.30 10.73 -25.10
C LEU A 15 -10.77 9.55 -24.24
N VAL A 16 -11.51 8.60 -24.85
CA VAL A 16 -11.93 7.36 -24.18
C VAL A 16 -10.74 6.49 -23.80
N LEU A 17 -9.74 6.35 -24.69
CA LEU A 17 -8.54 5.56 -24.40
C LEU A 17 -7.72 6.16 -23.25
N VAL A 18 -7.54 7.48 -23.21
CA VAL A 18 -6.85 8.17 -22.12
C VAL A 18 -7.64 8.03 -20.81
N GLY A 19 -8.96 8.22 -20.86
CA GLY A 19 -9.83 8.04 -19.68
C GLY A 19 -9.80 6.61 -19.14
N ALA A 20 -9.89 5.60 -20.01
CA ALA A 20 -9.82 4.19 -19.62
C ALA A 20 -8.45 3.81 -19.05
N GLY A 21 -7.36 4.28 -19.67
CA GLY A 21 -6.00 4.07 -19.17
C GLY A 21 -5.79 4.70 -17.80
N GLY A 22 -6.23 5.94 -17.60
CA GLY A 22 -6.20 6.61 -16.31
C GLY A 22 -7.05 5.88 -15.26
N PHE A 23 -8.26 5.47 -15.62
CA PHE A 23 -9.13 4.70 -14.72
C PHE A 23 -8.49 3.38 -14.30
N PHE A 24 -7.95 2.61 -15.25
CA PHE A 24 -7.26 1.35 -14.98
C PHE A 24 -6.06 1.56 -14.04
N TYR A 25 -5.26 2.61 -14.26
CA TYR A 25 -4.13 2.93 -13.39
C TYR A 25 -4.57 3.24 -11.95
N LEU A 26 -5.66 3.99 -11.77
CA LEU A 26 -6.19 4.35 -10.45
C LEU A 26 -6.81 3.17 -9.69
N THR A 27 -7.38 2.19 -10.41
CA THR A 27 -8.01 1.02 -9.81
C THR A 27 -7.08 -0.18 -9.71
N SER A 28 -5.90 -0.13 -10.36
CA SER A 28 -4.90 -1.19 -10.30
C SER A 28 -4.46 -1.46 -8.86
N GLY A 29 -4.67 -2.71 -8.42
CA GLY A 29 -4.34 -3.19 -7.07
C GLY A 29 -5.45 -3.00 -6.02
N LEU A 30 -6.58 -2.38 -6.38
CA LEU A 30 -7.67 -2.08 -5.42
C LEU A 30 -8.30 -3.35 -4.88
N GLU A 31 -8.68 -4.28 -5.75
CA GLU A 31 -9.32 -5.55 -5.39
C GLU A 31 -8.39 -6.41 -4.52
N SER A 32 -7.11 -6.48 -4.88
CA SER A 32 -6.09 -7.19 -4.10
C SER A 32 -5.92 -6.58 -2.71
N GLY A 33 -6.01 -5.27 -2.60
CA GLY A 33 -5.91 -4.54 -1.33
C GLY A 33 -7.16 -4.61 -0.46
N GLU A 34 -8.34 -4.62 -1.06
CA GLU A 34 -9.63 -4.78 -0.37
C GLU A 34 -9.71 -6.15 0.31
N ASN A 35 -9.36 -7.20 -0.43
CA ASN A 35 -9.37 -8.59 0.03
C ASN A 35 -8.07 -9.00 0.75
N LEU A 36 -7.16 -8.06 0.99
CA LEU A 36 -5.89 -8.34 1.65
C LEU A 36 -6.13 -8.74 3.10
N ALA A 37 -5.66 -9.93 3.47
CA ALA A 37 -5.60 -10.41 4.84
C ALA A 37 -4.27 -9.99 5.48
N ILE A 38 -4.37 -9.43 6.68
CA ILE A 38 -3.23 -9.07 7.52
C ILE A 38 -3.19 -10.08 8.67
N ASN A 39 -2.07 -10.79 8.79
CA ASN A 39 -1.90 -11.79 9.84
C ASN A 39 -1.10 -11.22 11.01
N PRO A 40 -1.36 -11.69 12.24
CA PRO A 40 -0.55 -11.32 13.38
C PRO A 40 0.86 -11.87 13.26
N VAL A 41 1.82 -11.09 13.76
CA VAL A 41 3.23 -11.44 13.81
C VAL A 41 3.62 -12.01 15.18
N ASP A 42 4.55 -12.97 15.19
CA ASP A 42 5.10 -13.58 16.40
C ASP A 42 6.53 -13.09 16.62
N LEU A 43 6.67 -11.96 17.32
CA LEU A 43 7.97 -11.30 17.53
C LEU A 43 8.97 -12.14 18.35
N GLN A 44 8.50 -13.15 19.10
CA GLN A 44 9.38 -14.03 19.88
C GLN A 44 10.27 -14.91 18.98
N LYS A 45 9.94 -15.03 17.70
CA LYS A 45 10.72 -15.77 16.71
C LYS A 45 11.61 -14.87 15.86
N ILE A 46 11.60 -13.56 16.12
CA ILE A 46 12.32 -12.57 15.33
C ILE A 46 13.49 -12.07 16.15
N GLU A 47 14.68 -12.29 15.61
CA GLU A 47 15.93 -11.82 16.20
C GLU A 47 16.08 -10.30 16.05
N ASP A 48 17.07 -9.75 16.75
CA ASP A 48 17.41 -8.33 16.62
C ASP A 48 17.98 -8.03 15.23
N GLY A 49 17.48 -6.96 14.59
CA GLY A 49 17.89 -6.60 13.24
C GLY A 49 16.94 -5.63 12.55
N THR A 50 17.24 -5.32 11.29
CA THR A 50 16.38 -4.51 10.41
C THR A 50 15.94 -5.35 9.22
N TYR A 51 14.63 -5.41 9.00
CA TYR A 51 14.00 -6.28 8.02
C TYR A 51 13.27 -5.44 6.97
N ALA A 52 13.54 -5.72 5.69
CA ALA A 52 12.84 -5.05 4.59
C ALA A 52 11.53 -5.77 4.27
N GLY A 53 10.45 -5.03 4.07
CA GLY A 53 9.14 -5.57 3.74
C GLY A 53 8.55 -4.85 2.55
N VAL A 54 8.07 -5.61 1.57
CA VAL A 54 7.49 -5.07 0.34
C VAL A 54 6.07 -5.58 0.18
N TYR A 55 5.15 -4.71 -0.22
CA TYR A 55 3.86 -5.08 -0.77
C TYR A 55 3.73 -4.53 -2.18
N GLU A 56 3.54 -5.39 -3.18
CA GLU A 56 3.47 -4.99 -4.60
C GLU A 56 2.06 -5.19 -5.16
N SER A 57 1.30 -4.10 -5.26
CA SER A 57 -0.06 -4.13 -5.79
C SER A 57 -0.46 -2.77 -6.35
N GLY A 58 -0.27 -2.60 -7.65
CA GLY A 58 -0.64 -1.39 -8.38
C GLY A 58 -0.19 -0.11 -7.68
N ARG A 59 -1.12 0.85 -7.52
CA ARG A 59 -0.82 2.15 -6.89
C ARG A 59 -0.53 2.09 -5.38
N TRP A 60 -0.75 0.94 -4.74
CA TRP A 60 -0.49 0.69 -3.31
C TRP A 60 0.83 -0.01 -3.05
N THR A 61 1.67 -0.15 -4.08
CA THR A 61 3.02 -0.70 -3.93
C THR A 61 3.84 0.15 -2.98
N ASN A 62 4.41 -0.45 -1.93
CA ASN A 62 5.22 0.24 -0.92
C ASN A 62 6.31 -0.68 -0.33
N GLU A 63 7.30 -0.07 0.31
CA GLU A 63 8.41 -0.73 0.98
C GLU A 63 8.71 -0.07 2.32
N VAL A 64 8.96 -0.88 3.33
CA VAL A 64 9.32 -0.46 4.69
C VAL A 64 10.56 -1.18 5.18
N ALA A 65 11.29 -0.56 6.11
CA ALA A 65 12.34 -1.18 6.90
C ALA A 65 11.89 -1.22 8.38
N VAL A 66 11.78 -2.40 8.95
CA VAL A 66 11.32 -2.62 10.33
C VAL A 66 12.49 -3.02 11.20
N SER A 67 12.78 -2.23 12.24
CA SER A 67 13.84 -2.53 13.19
C SER A 67 13.29 -3.23 14.43
N VAL A 68 13.88 -4.36 14.79
CA VAL A 68 13.53 -5.16 15.97
C VAL A 68 14.71 -5.22 16.93
N ALA A 69 14.45 -5.01 18.22
CA ALA A 69 15.42 -5.20 19.29
C ALA A 69 14.72 -5.79 20.53
N ASN A 70 15.33 -6.80 21.16
CA ASN A 70 14.76 -7.56 22.27
C ASN A 70 13.32 -8.03 21.99
N HIS A 71 13.09 -8.62 20.82
CA HIS A 71 11.78 -9.07 20.33
C HIS A 71 10.70 -7.97 20.32
N GLN A 72 11.10 -6.70 20.16
CA GLN A 72 10.19 -5.56 20.05
C GLN A 72 10.52 -4.71 18.82
N ILE A 73 9.48 -4.27 18.12
CA ILE A 73 9.56 -3.29 17.02
C ILE A 73 9.95 -1.95 17.62
N THR A 74 11.10 -1.42 17.21
CA THR A 74 11.68 -0.16 17.69
C THR A 74 11.51 0.99 16.70
N SER A 75 11.58 0.71 15.40
CA SER A 75 11.30 1.67 14.33
C SER A 75 10.67 0.99 13.12
N ILE A 76 9.92 1.79 12.35
CA ILE A 76 9.45 1.41 11.03
C ILE A 76 9.69 2.63 10.13
N ASP A 77 10.57 2.47 9.16
CA ASP A 77 10.96 3.50 8.22
C ASP A 77 10.34 3.21 6.85
N VAL A 78 9.70 4.21 6.25
CA VAL A 78 9.13 4.07 4.90
C VAL A 78 10.23 4.29 3.87
N VAL A 79 10.63 3.22 3.18
CA VAL A 79 11.65 3.26 2.12
C VAL A 79 11.02 3.70 0.80
N LYS A 80 9.81 3.23 0.52
CA LYS A 80 9.03 3.59 -0.66
C LYS A 80 7.56 3.75 -0.29
N ALA A 81 7.03 4.95 -0.46
CA ALA A 81 5.61 5.22 -0.26
C ALA A 81 4.74 4.68 -1.40
N VAL A 82 3.44 4.53 -1.10
CA VAL A 82 2.41 4.30 -2.12
C VAL A 82 2.32 5.46 -3.11
N THR A 83 1.76 5.25 -4.30
CA THR A 83 1.67 6.29 -5.35
C THR A 83 0.86 7.52 -4.91
N MET A 84 -0.21 7.30 -4.15
CA MET A 84 -1.05 8.37 -3.58
C MET A 84 -0.93 8.34 -2.06
N GLU A 85 0.17 8.90 -1.58
CA GLU A 85 0.51 8.90 -0.17
C GLU A 85 -0.40 9.82 0.66
N SER A 86 -0.68 9.39 1.88
CA SER A 86 -1.17 10.24 2.96
C SER A 86 -0.24 10.07 4.17
N PRO A 87 0.61 11.06 4.48
CA PRO A 87 1.54 10.97 5.61
C PRO A 87 0.84 10.77 6.96
N ASP A 88 -0.36 11.35 7.15
CA ASP A 88 -1.15 11.19 8.36
C ASP A 88 -1.64 9.74 8.54
N VAL A 89 -2.14 9.11 7.47
CA VAL A 89 -2.53 7.69 7.50
C VAL A 89 -1.32 6.81 7.76
N THR A 90 -0.21 7.07 7.06
CA THR A 90 1.02 6.27 7.16
C THR A 90 1.60 6.33 8.58
N SER A 91 1.75 7.53 9.13
CA SER A 91 2.23 7.73 10.50
C SER A 91 1.29 7.15 11.55
N THR A 92 -0.04 7.27 11.36
CA THR A 92 -1.02 6.65 12.26
C THR A 92 -0.84 5.14 12.33
N ILE A 93 -0.75 4.48 11.17
CA ILE A 93 -0.58 3.03 11.09
C ILE A 93 0.75 2.58 11.71
N ILE A 94 1.86 3.23 11.37
CA ILE A 94 3.18 2.91 11.93
C ILE A 94 3.18 3.07 13.44
N ASN A 95 2.65 4.19 13.96
CA ASN A 95 2.59 4.44 15.39
C ASN A 95 1.71 3.41 16.12
N GLN A 96 0.60 2.98 15.51
CA GLN A 96 -0.25 1.93 16.06
C GLN A 96 0.48 0.59 16.12
N VAL A 97 1.19 0.20 15.05
CA VAL A 97 1.98 -1.04 15.04
C VAL A 97 3.07 -1.02 16.10
N ILE A 98 3.84 0.07 16.21
CA ILE A 98 4.89 0.19 17.23
C ILE A 98 4.28 0.16 18.64
N LYS A 99 3.12 0.80 18.85
CA LYS A 99 2.45 0.79 20.15
C LYS A 99 1.91 -0.60 20.53
N ILE A 100 1.30 -1.29 19.58
CA ILE A 100 0.61 -2.58 19.80
C ILE A 100 1.58 -3.76 19.68
N GLN A 101 2.75 -3.56 19.06
CA GLN A 101 3.73 -4.59 18.75
C GLN A 101 3.14 -5.71 17.88
N ASN A 102 2.19 -5.34 17.00
CA ASN A 102 1.54 -6.26 16.08
C ASN A 102 0.97 -5.53 14.85
N THR A 103 0.74 -6.27 13.77
CA THR A 103 0.20 -5.83 12.49
C THR A 103 -1.33 -5.84 12.44
N THR A 104 -2.00 -6.53 13.38
CA THR A 104 -3.47 -6.57 13.45
C THR A 104 -4.05 -5.35 14.16
N VAL A 105 -3.94 -4.19 13.52
CA VAL A 105 -4.50 -2.91 14.01
C VAL A 105 -5.64 -2.44 13.10
N ASP A 106 -6.49 -1.57 13.63
CA ASP A 106 -7.60 -1.01 12.86
C ASP A 106 -7.11 -0.10 11.74
N THR A 107 -7.73 -0.21 10.56
CA THR A 107 -7.43 0.67 9.43
C THR A 107 -8.04 2.06 9.62
N VAL A 108 -7.44 3.08 8.99
CA VAL A 108 -8.01 4.43 8.98
C VAL A 108 -9.21 4.50 8.04
N SER A 109 -10.35 5.00 8.52
CA SER A 109 -11.57 5.22 7.73
C SER A 109 -11.29 6.05 6.47
N GLY A 110 -11.74 5.56 5.31
CA GLY A 110 -11.49 6.21 4.02
C GLY A 110 -10.11 5.90 3.41
N ALA A 111 -9.23 5.22 4.14
CA ALA A 111 -7.89 4.82 3.69
C ALA A 111 -7.60 3.34 3.97
N THR A 112 -8.62 2.48 3.92
CA THR A 112 -8.53 1.05 4.26
C THR A 112 -7.45 0.32 3.47
N VAL A 113 -7.42 0.46 2.14
CA VAL A 113 -6.43 -0.24 1.31
C VAL A 113 -5.02 0.29 1.52
N THR A 114 -4.86 1.60 1.68
CA THR A 114 -3.55 2.19 2.03
C THR A 114 -3.06 1.71 3.39
N SER A 115 -3.96 1.63 4.38
CA SER A 115 -3.65 1.09 5.71
C SER A 115 -3.18 -0.36 5.61
N LYS A 116 -3.96 -1.21 4.93
CA LYS A 116 -3.62 -2.62 4.71
C LYS A 116 -2.32 -2.81 3.94
N ALA A 117 -2.03 -1.95 2.96
CA ALA A 117 -0.81 -2.02 2.18
C ALA A 117 0.46 -1.84 3.04
N TYR A 118 0.45 -0.89 3.99
CA TYR A 118 1.55 -0.71 4.94
C TYR A 118 1.58 -1.81 6.00
N LEU A 119 0.42 -2.24 6.51
CA LEU A 119 0.37 -3.36 7.45
C LEU A 119 0.93 -4.65 6.83
N LYS A 120 0.67 -4.87 5.53
CA LYS A 120 1.18 -6.04 4.82
C LYS A 120 2.67 -5.97 4.55
N SER A 121 3.21 -4.80 4.20
CA SER A 121 4.66 -4.68 4.05
C SER A 121 5.38 -4.90 5.37
N ILE A 122 4.84 -4.39 6.48
CA ILE A 122 5.35 -4.68 7.83
C ILE A 122 5.24 -6.17 8.17
N GLU A 123 4.10 -6.81 7.91
CA GLU A 123 3.94 -8.27 8.09
C GLU A 123 5.01 -9.03 7.30
N ASN A 124 5.20 -8.68 6.03
CA ASN A 124 6.18 -9.32 5.15
C ASN A 124 7.62 -9.11 5.65
N ALA A 125 7.96 -7.96 6.24
CA ALA A 125 9.26 -7.75 6.89
C ALA A 125 9.48 -8.71 8.07
N LEU A 126 8.43 -8.98 8.84
CA LEU A 126 8.49 -9.73 10.10
C LEU A 126 8.16 -11.23 9.94
N THR A 127 7.99 -11.71 8.71
CA THR A 127 7.65 -13.11 8.40
C THR A 127 8.59 -13.74 7.36
N GLN A 128 9.77 -13.11 7.15
CA GLN A 128 10.81 -13.67 6.29
C GLN A 128 11.35 -15.01 6.79
#